data_AF-A0A7S1EMC6-F1
#
_entry.id   AF-A0A7S1EMC6-F1
#
_cell.length_a   1.000
_cell.length_b   1.000
_cell.length_c   1.000
_cell.angle_alpha   90.00
_cell.angle_beta   90.00
_cell.angle_gamma   90.00
#
_symmetry.space_group_name_H-M   'P 1'
#
loop_
_entity.id
_entity.type
_entity.pdbx_description
1 polymer ?
#
loop_
_entity_poly.entity_id
_entity_poly.type
_entity_poly.pdbx_seq_one_letter_code
_entity_poly.pdbx_strand_id
1 'polypeptide(L)'
;AAEKLTSRMSSQGLTNIAWAFAKAGHYDAQLFRSLSSAAKTTLGGFNAQDVSNCVWAFAKVNQYDAEFFEALARCAERHADNLSAQGLANTVWGFAKVGHVDSALYTAFAMRIRRKLDE
;
A
#
# COMPACT_ATOMS: atom_id res chain seq x y z
N ALA A 1 5.34 5.41 23.17
CA ALA A 1 6.60 5.85 22.51
C ALA A 1 6.53 5.68 20.99
N ALA A 2 6.12 4.50 20.48
CA ALA A 2 5.93 4.26 19.04
C ALA A 2 4.99 5.27 18.36
N GLU A 3 3.82 5.56 18.96
CA GLU A 3 2.84 6.54 18.43
C GLU A 3 3.42 7.95 18.21
N LYS A 4 4.32 8.41 19.10
CA LYS A 4 4.98 9.72 18.99
C LYS A 4 6.04 9.77 17.88
N LEU A 5 6.61 8.62 17.50
CA LEU A 5 7.57 8.55 16.40
C LEU A 5 6.85 8.55 15.05
N THR A 6 5.78 7.76 14.93
CA THR A 6 4.97 7.64 13.71
C THR A 6 4.37 8.96 13.23
N SER A 7 4.05 9.91 14.14
CA SER A 7 3.51 11.21 13.76
C SER A 7 4.52 12.19 13.15
N ARG A 8 5.84 11.89 13.23
CA ARG A 8 6.92 12.73 12.70
C ARG A 8 7.59 12.15 11.45
N MET A 9 7.12 10.99 10.97
CA MET A 9 7.73 10.28 9.85
C MET A 9 7.08 10.66 8.52
N SER A 10 7.89 10.74 7.47
CA SER A 10 7.37 10.86 6.10
C SER A 10 6.57 9.62 5.69
N SER A 11 5.74 9.76 4.66
CA SER A 11 5.07 8.64 3.97
C SER A 11 6.03 7.48 3.70
N GLN A 12 7.18 7.79 3.10
CA GLN A 12 8.24 6.82 2.80
C GLN A 12 8.80 6.13 4.05
N GLY A 13 8.96 6.86 5.16
CA GLY A 13 9.42 6.29 6.42
C GLY A 13 8.45 5.23 6.96
N LEU A 14 7.15 5.53 6.95
CA LEU A 14 6.10 4.62 7.41
C LEU A 14 6.04 3.35 6.55
N THR A 15 6.09 3.50 5.23
CA THR A 15 6.01 2.37 4.29
C THR A 15 7.24 1.48 4.36
N ASN A 16 8.43 2.07 4.54
CA ASN A 16 9.67 1.31 4.71
C ASN A 16 9.70 0.51 6.02
N ILE A 17 9.19 1.06 7.14
CA ILE A 17 9.06 0.30 8.39
C ILE A 17 8.09 -0.87 8.19
N ALA A 18 6.89 -0.62 7.67
CA ALA A 18 5.92 -1.68 7.41
C ALA A 18 6.53 -2.80 6.55
N TRP A 19 7.21 -2.42 5.47
CA TRP A 19 7.86 -3.34 4.55
C TRP A 19 8.98 -4.14 5.22
N ALA A 20 9.82 -3.51 6.05
CA ALA A 20 10.92 -4.19 6.73
C ALA A 20 10.41 -5.26 7.70
N PHE A 21 9.41 -4.94 8.53
CA PHE A 21 8.78 -5.90 9.44
C PHE A 21 8.11 -7.05 8.67
N ALA A 22 7.34 -6.72 7.63
CA ALA A 22 6.68 -7.72 6.78
C ALA A 22 7.68 -8.65 6.07
N LYS A 23 8.78 -8.09 5.55
CA LYS A 23 9.84 -8.84 4.88
C LYS A 23 10.60 -9.74 5.84
N ALA A 24 10.84 -9.28 7.06
CA ALA A 24 11.50 -10.07 8.09
C ALA A 24 10.59 -11.17 8.67
N GLY A 25 9.30 -11.20 8.32
CA GLY A 25 8.34 -12.16 8.87
C GLY A 25 7.94 -11.87 10.33
N HIS A 26 8.32 -10.71 10.85
CA HIS A 26 8.00 -10.28 12.21
C HIS A 26 6.74 -9.43 12.18
N TYR A 27 5.62 -10.06 12.43
CA TYR A 27 4.33 -9.38 12.51
C TYR A 27 4.07 -8.88 13.95
N ASP A 28 3.89 -7.57 14.09
CA ASP A 28 3.44 -6.90 15.32
C ASP A 28 2.10 -6.19 15.04
N ALA A 29 1.02 -6.69 15.63
CA ALA A 29 -0.33 -6.18 15.42
C ALA A 29 -0.49 -4.72 15.83
N GLN A 30 0.12 -4.32 16.95
CA GLN A 30 -0.02 -2.97 17.49
C GLN A 30 0.76 -1.97 16.63
N LEU A 31 1.95 -2.36 16.18
CA LEU A 31 2.74 -1.58 15.25
C LEU A 31 1.98 -1.34 13.94
N PHE A 32 1.45 -2.40 13.30
CA PHE A 32 0.75 -2.25 12.02
C PHE A 32 -0.53 -1.40 12.13
N ARG A 33 -1.27 -1.47 13.25
CA ARG A 33 -2.39 -0.55 13.51
C ARG A 33 -1.93 0.89 13.66
N SER A 34 -0.81 1.11 14.34
CA SER A 34 -0.22 2.46 14.48
C SER A 34 0.23 3.00 13.12
N LEU A 35 0.84 2.14 12.30
CA LEU A 35 1.28 2.46 10.95
C LEU A 35 0.11 2.77 10.02
N SER A 36 -0.99 2.00 10.03
CA SER A 36 -2.17 2.32 9.20
C SER A 36 -2.80 3.65 9.63
N SER A 37 -2.93 3.89 10.93
CA SER A 37 -3.46 5.15 11.46
C SER A 37 -2.60 6.36 11.04
N ALA A 38 -1.27 6.25 11.12
CA ALA A 38 -0.36 7.32 10.71
C ALA A 38 -0.27 7.48 9.18
N ALA A 39 -0.36 6.37 8.44
CA ALA A 39 -0.38 6.41 6.98
C ALA A 39 -1.65 7.12 6.49
N LYS A 40 -2.83 6.84 7.06
CA LYS A 40 -4.10 7.50 6.69
C LYS A 40 -4.01 9.03 6.71
N THR A 41 -3.25 9.62 7.63
CA THR A 41 -3.09 11.09 7.72
C THR A 41 -2.01 11.65 6.79
N THR A 42 -1.16 10.81 6.22
CA THR A 42 -0.02 11.21 5.37
C THR A 42 -0.15 10.73 3.92
N LEU A 43 -1.24 10.04 3.56
CA LEU A 43 -1.51 9.50 2.23
C LEU A 43 -1.42 10.54 1.09
N GLY A 44 -1.69 11.81 1.37
CA GLY A 44 -1.54 12.90 0.40
C GLY A 44 -0.11 13.10 -0.11
N GLY A 45 0.90 12.63 0.64
CA GLY A 45 2.31 12.70 0.27
C GLY A 45 2.91 11.37 -0.22
N PHE A 46 2.08 10.34 -0.48
CA PHE A 46 2.57 9.07 -1.01
C PHE A 46 2.88 9.22 -2.49
N ASN A 47 4.01 8.67 -2.93
CA ASN A 47 4.26 8.43 -4.35
C ASN A 47 3.83 7.00 -4.76
N ALA A 48 4.00 6.65 -6.04
CA ALA A 48 3.63 5.33 -6.56
C ALA A 48 4.34 4.17 -5.84
N GLN A 49 5.63 4.33 -5.52
CA GLN A 49 6.41 3.33 -4.81
C GLN A 49 5.88 3.14 -3.38
N ASP A 50 5.60 4.24 -2.67
CA ASP A 50 5.06 4.22 -1.31
C ASP A 50 3.75 3.44 -1.25
N VAL A 51 2.82 3.72 -2.18
CA VAL A 51 1.54 2.99 -2.27
C VAL A 51 1.77 1.49 -2.46
N SER A 52 2.60 1.11 -3.44
CA SER A 52 2.84 -0.31 -3.74
C SER A 52 3.53 -1.05 -2.60
N ASN A 53 4.48 -0.42 -1.91
CA ASN A 53 5.17 -0.99 -0.77
C ASN A 53 4.23 -1.15 0.42
N CYS A 54 3.37 -0.16 0.66
CA CYS A 54 2.40 -0.20 1.74
C CYS A 54 1.38 -1.32 1.53
N VAL A 55 0.75 -1.38 0.35
CA VAL A 55 -0.18 -2.45 -0.02
C VAL A 55 0.47 -3.83 0.15
N TRP A 56 1.69 -4.00 -0.35
CA TRP A 56 2.41 -5.28 -0.22
C TRP A 56 2.71 -5.63 1.24
N ALA A 57 3.21 -4.68 2.03
CA ALA A 57 3.61 -4.93 3.42
C ALA A 57 2.43 -5.36 4.28
N PHE A 58 1.33 -4.62 4.21
CA PHE A 58 0.11 -4.93 4.97
C PHE A 58 -0.52 -6.24 4.52
N ALA A 59 -0.59 -6.50 3.21
CA ALA A 59 -1.09 -7.76 2.69
C ALA A 59 -0.22 -8.97 3.08
N LYS A 60 1.11 -8.81 3.09
CA LYS A 60 2.06 -9.88 3.43
C LYS A 60 1.87 -10.41 4.86
N VAL A 61 1.52 -9.52 5.80
CA VAL A 61 1.23 -9.90 7.20
C VAL A 61 -0.27 -10.14 7.46
N ASN A 62 -1.10 -10.20 6.42
CA ASN A 62 -2.56 -10.30 6.49
C ASN A 62 -3.20 -9.24 7.41
N GLN A 63 -2.65 -8.02 7.42
CA GLN A 63 -3.26 -6.89 8.13
C GLN A 63 -4.19 -6.11 7.22
N TYR A 64 -5.49 -6.28 7.45
CA TYR A 64 -6.55 -5.61 6.72
C TYR A 64 -7.25 -4.57 7.59
N ASP A 65 -7.17 -3.31 7.16
CA ASP A 65 -7.92 -2.17 7.66
C ASP A 65 -8.70 -1.63 6.46
N ALA A 66 -10.02 -1.83 6.46
CA ALA A 66 -10.87 -1.59 5.29
C ALA A 66 -10.80 -0.13 4.82
N GLU A 67 -10.90 0.83 5.74
CA GLU A 67 -10.79 2.26 5.42
C GLU A 67 -9.42 2.60 4.85
N PHE A 68 -8.36 2.00 5.40
CA PHE A 68 -7.00 2.24 4.93
C PHE A 68 -6.78 1.67 3.54
N PHE A 69 -7.26 0.46 3.26
CA PHE A 69 -7.15 -0.15 1.94
C PHE A 69 -8.00 0.59 0.90
N GLU A 70 -9.17 1.09 1.26
CA GLU A 70 -9.97 1.94 0.39
C GLU A 70 -9.23 3.26 0.05
N ALA A 71 -8.55 3.85 1.04
CA ALA A 71 -7.74 5.04 0.81
C ALA A 71 -6.49 4.75 -0.03
N LEU A 72 -5.84 3.60 0.16
CA LEU A 72 -4.75 3.11 -0.68
C LEU A 72 -5.21 2.84 -2.11
N ALA A 73 -6.44 2.33 -2.32
CA ALA A 73 -7.00 2.10 -3.65
C ALA A 73 -7.12 3.42 -4.42
N ARG A 74 -7.70 4.44 -3.81
CA ARG A 74 -7.77 5.80 -4.39
C ARG A 74 -6.38 6.36 -4.69
N CYS A 75 -5.39 6.14 -3.83
CA CYS A 75 -4.01 6.56 -4.10
C CYS A 75 -3.39 5.78 -5.27
N ALA A 76 -3.62 4.46 -5.35
CA ALA A 76 -3.13 3.61 -6.41
C ALA A 76 -3.69 4.02 -7.77
N GLU A 77 -4.97 4.40 -7.84
CA GLU A 77 -5.59 4.93 -9.06
C GLU A 77 -4.92 6.23 -9.51
N ARG A 78 -4.73 7.20 -8.59
CA ARG A 78 -4.06 8.48 -8.91
C ARG A 78 -2.61 8.29 -9.38
N HIS A 79 -1.92 7.27 -8.88
CA HIS A 79 -0.53 6.98 -9.21
C HIS A 79 -0.36 5.82 -10.19
N ALA A 80 -1.43 5.32 -10.80
CA ALA A 80 -1.39 4.14 -11.68
C ALA A 80 -0.39 4.34 -12.82
N ASP A 81 -0.31 5.56 -13.36
CA ASP A 81 0.60 5.95 -14.44
C ASP A 81 2.08 6.04 -14.04
N ASN A 82 2.36 6.04 -12.74
CA ASN A 82 3.71 6.11 -12.19
C ASN A 82 4.16 4.81 -11.52
N LEU A 83 3.28 3.80 -11.41
CA LEU A 83 3.67 2.48 -10.92
C LEU A 83 4.58 1.78 -11.94
N SER A 84 5.69 1.25 -11.44
CA SER A 84 6.54 0.31 -12.19
C SER A 84 5.79 -1.01 -12.42
N ALA A 85 6.31 -1.88 -13.28
CA ALA A 85 5.73 -3.21 -13.49
C ALA A 85 5.65 -4.01 -12.17
N GLN A 86 6.71 -3.97 -11.36
CA GLN A 86 6.72 -4.56 -10.02
C GLN A 86 5.71 -3.87 -9.08
N GLY A 87 5.62 -2.53 -9.14
CA GLY A 87 4.65 -1.77 -8.35
C GLY A 87 3.21 -2.18 -8.64
N LEU A 88 2.85 -2.34 -9.92
CA LEU A 88 1.54 -2.83 -10.33
C LEU A 88 1.29 -4.26 -9.82
N ALA A 89 2.24 -5.18 -10.03
CA ALA A 89 2.11 -6.56 -9.58
C ALA A 89 1.91 -6.65 -8.06
N ASN A 90 2.72 -5.93 -7.28
CA ASN A 90 2.61 -5.87 -5.82
C ASN A 90 1.25 -5.31 -5.37
N THR A 91 0.78 -4.26 -6.04
CA THR A 91 -0.48 -3.60 -5.70
C THR A 91 -1.66 -4.52 -5.97
N VAL A 92 -1.75 -5.10 -7.18
CA VAL A 92 -2.82 -6.03 -7.57
C VAL A 92 -2.82 -7.27 -6.66
N TRP A 93 -1.65 -7.88 -6.44
CA TRP A 93 -1.53 -9.03 -5.55
C TRP A 93 -1.95 -8.69 -4.12
N GLY A 94 -1.55 -7.54 -3.59
CA GLY A 94 -1.85 -7.15 -2.22
C GLY A 94 -3.34 -6.93 -2.00
N PHE A 95 -4.03 -6.22 -2.91
CA PHE A 95 -5.49 -6.07 -2.85
C PHE A 95 -6.22 -7.42 -2.93
N ALA A 96 -5.80 -8.30 -3.83
CA ALA A 96 -6.37 -9.65 -3.95
C ALA A 96 -6.14 -10.47 -2.67
N LYS A 97 -4.93 -10.38 -2.09
CA LYS A 97 -4.51 -11.17 -0.93
C LYS A 97 -5.32 -10.84 0.33
N VAL A 98 -5.69 -9.58 0.53
CA VAL A 98 -6.55 -9.16 1.66
C VAL A 98 -8.05 -9.25 1.35
N GLY A 99 -8.42 -9.68 0.13
CA GLY A 99 -9.82 -9.78 -0.29
C GLY A 99 -10.50 -8.44 -0.55
N HIS A 100 -9.72 -7.36 -0.76
CA HIS A 100 -10.28 -6.05 -1.11
C HIS A 100 -10.53 -6.01 -2.62
N VAL A 101 -11.77 -6.33 -3.00
CA VAL A 101 -12.21 -6.42 -4.39
C VAL A 101 -13.06 -5.21 -4.72
N ASP A 102 -12.52 -4.31 -5.55
CA ASP A 102 -13.24 -3.20 -6.15
C ASP A 102 -13.19 -3.32 -7.67
N SER A 103 -14.37 -3.47 -8.31
CA SER A 103 -14.42 -3.72 -9.76
C SER A 103 -13.84 -2.58 -10.59
N ALA A 104 -13.96 -1.33 -10.14
CA ALA A 104 -13.42 -0.17 -10.85
C ALA A 104 -11.89 -0.17 -10.77
N LEU A 105 -11.34 -0.42 -9.58
CA LEU A 105 -9.90 -0.52 -9.33
C LEU A 105 -9.25 -1.61 -10.18
N TYR A 106 -9.82 -2.82 -10.22
CA TYR A 106 -9.27 -3.91 -11.02
C TYR A 106 -9.39 -3.64 -12.53
N THR A 107 -10.47 -2.96 -12.95
CA THR A 107 -10.60 -2.53 -14.35
C THR A 107 -9.52 -1.51 -14.71
N ALA A 108 -9.23 -0.55 -13.83
CA ALA A 108 -8.16 0.42 -14.00
C ALA A 108 -6.78 -0.25 -14.09
N PHE A 109 -6.48 -1.20 -13.20
CA PHE A 109 -5.24 -1.98 -13.28
C PHE A 109 -5.13 -2.78 -14.56
N ALA A 110 -6.21 -3.45 -15.00
CA ALA A 110 -6.21 -4.22 -16.24
C ALA A 110 -5.97 -3.35 -17.49
N MET A 111 -6.54 -2.15 -17.55
CA MET A 111 -6.25 -1.19 -18.63
C MET A 111 -4.78 -0.77 -18.63
N ARG A 112 -4.25 -0.46 -17.44
CA ARG A 112 -2.88 0.02 -17.28
C ARG A 112 -1.82 -1.06 -17.59
N ILE A 113 -2.07 -2.30 -17.17
CA ILE A 113 -1.20 -3.44 -17.45
C ILE A 113 -1.14 -3.69 -18.97
N ARG A 114 -2.28 -3.69 -19.66
CA ARG A 114 -2.31 -3.82 -21.13
C ARG A 114 -1.43 -2.77 -21.81
N ARG A 115 -1.62 -1.49 -21.46
CA ARG A 115 -0.80 -0.40 -22.02
C ARG A 115 0.71 -0.63 -21.84
N LYS A 116 1.13 -1.14 -20.67
CA LYS A 116 2.54 -1.44 -20.39
C LYS A 116 3.10 -2.68 -21.10
N LEU A 117 2.24 -3.61 -21.50
CA LEU A 117 2.67 -4.78 -22.28
C LEU A 117 2.88 -4.43 -23.76
N ASP A 118 2.23 -3.37 -24.22
CA ASP A 118 2.35 -2.84 -25.58
C ASP A 118 3.49 -1.80 -25.73
N GLU A 119 4.13 -1.38 -24.62
CA GLU A 119 5.31 -0.48 -24.53
C GLU A 119 6.61 -1.28 -24.75
#